data_AF-A0A7C2FGL6-F1
#
_entry.id   AF-A0A7C2FGL6-F1
#
_cell.length_a   1.000
_cell.length_b   1.000
_cell.length_c   1.000
_cell.angle_alpha   90.00
_cell.angle_beta   90.00
_cell.angle_gamma   90.00
#
_symmetry.space_group_name_H-M   'P 1'
#
loop_
_entity.id
_entity.type
_entity.pdbx_description
1 polymer ?
#
loop_
_entity_poly.entity_id
_entity_poly.type
_entity_poly.pdbx_seq_one_letter_code
_entity_poly.pdbx_strand_id
1 'polypeptide(L)'
;MSGFQGVLFTSKLVKTLLIRGDPSLSSVFEPRAGDPPKPVHTTPLFSVEKNGRLRCVYSYVRCGQGSTAKCSGRVEPVRLEGRYHFYLGFSTSVLELGRVLTALDKGAGCFEFAGKQVCITLDTINITDPSAPASRIAEKVLETGRVKIILASPAMLRDPFKRAKHKALIPTVMNLFSTPLYTMLVEKGLYGFKAFRRQIVMLHRIFNEPYTVLKTV
;
A
#
# COMPACT_ATOMS: atom_id res chain seq x y z
N MET A 1 9.23 28.24 -7.12
CA MET A 1 9.36 26.83 -6.70
C MET A 1 8.90 25.96 -7.84
N SER A 2 9.74 25.09 -8.39
CA SER A 2 9.36 24.21 -9.50
C SER A 2 8.62 22.98 -8.95
N GLY A 3 7.33 22.88 -9.25
CA GLY A 3 6.56 21.67 -9.00
C GLY A 3 6.97 20.52 -9.94
N PHE A 4 6.59 19.29 -9.59
CA PHE A 4 6.72 18.16 -10.51
C PHE A 4 5.44 18.01 -11.34
N GLN A 5 5.55 17.88 -12.66
CA GLN A 5 4.44 17.46 -13.52
C GLN A 5 4.83 16.27 -14.39
N GLY A 6 4.08 15.16 -14.33
CA GLY A 6 4.39 14.00 -15.17
C GLY A 6 3.54 12.77 -14.89
N VAL A 7 3.74 11.72 -15.68
CA VAL A 7 3.09 10.42 -15.47
C VAL A 7 3.84 9.66 -14.38
N LEU A 8 3.22 9.49 -13.22
CA LEU A 8 3.91 8.98 -12.04
C LEU A 8 2.99 8.21 -11.10
N PHE A 9 3.51 7.10 -10.59
CA PHE A 9 3.05 6.53 -9.33
C PHE A 9 3.91 7.09 -8.21
N THR A 10 3.35 7.97 -7.38
CA THR A 10 4.11 8.88 -6.52
C THR A 10 4.87 8.19 -5.39
N SER A 11 4.60 6.92 -5.10
CA SER A 11 5.41 6.13 -4.15
C SER A 11 6.85 5.96 -4.65
N LYS A 12 7.11 6.08 -5.96
CA LYS A 12 8.47 6.11 -6.52
C LYS A 12 9.26 7.30 -5.98
N LEU A 13 8.64 8.46 -5.79
CA LEU A 13 9.29 9.64 -5.23
C LEU A 13 9.69 9.39 -3.77
N VAL A 14 8.80 8.79 -2.98
CA VAL A 14 9.08 8.41 -1.58
C VAL A 14 10.23 7.40 -1.51
N LYS A 15 10.22 6.39 -2.38
CA LYS A 15 11.33 5.41 -2.48
C LYS A 15 12.65 6.09 -2.86
N THR A 16 12.64 7.02 -3.82
CA THR A 16 13.84 7.77 -4.22
C THR A 16 14.36 8.64 -3.08
N LEU A 17 13.47 9.28 -2.31
CA LEU A 17 13.84 10.07 -1.14
C LEU A 17 14.62 9.22 -0.13
N LEU A 18 14.10 8.04 0.22
CA LEU A 18 14.75 7.11 1.16
C LEU A 18 16.12 6.62 0.62
N ILE A 19 16.17 6.16 -0.62
CA ILE A 19 17.41 5.65 -1.24
C ILE A 19 18.45 6.76 -1.39
N ARG A 20 18.03 8.01 -1.61
CA ARG A 20 18.96 9.14 -1.68
C ARG A 20 19.62 9.42 -0.33
N GLY A 21 18.86 9.38 0.77
CA GLY A 21 19.42 9.60 2.10
C GLY A 21 20.23 8.43 2.64
N ASP A 22 19.92 7.21 2.19
CA ASP A 22 20.75 6.01 2.41
C ASP A 22 20.70 5.06 1.20
N PRO A 23 21.72 5.10 0.32
CA PRO A 23 21.78 4.27 -0.89
C PRO A 23 21.72 2.76 -0.64
N SER A 24 22.17 2.31 0.53
CA SER A 24 22.16 0.88 0.87
C SER A 24 20.73 0.32 1.06
N LEU A 25 19.73 1.20 1.23
CA LEU A 25 18.31 0.84 1.22
C LEU A 25 17.81 0.37 -0.16
N SER A 26 18.56 0.55 -1.26
CA SER A 26 18.15 0.04 -2.59
C SER A 26 17.79 -1.44 -2.56
N SER A 27 18.64 -2.25 -1.92
CA SER A 27 18.48 -3.69 -1.75
C SER A 27 17.15 -4.07 -1.06
N VAL A 28 16.70 -3.24 -0.11
CA VAL A 28 15.44 -3.43 0.61
C VAL A 28 14.25 -3.24 -0.32
N PHE A 29 14.37 -2.41 -1.36
CA PHE A 29 13.29 -2.12 -2.31
C PHE A 29 13.41 -2.82 -3.67
N GLU A 30 14.41 -3.68 -3.89
CA GLU A 30 14.64 -4.40 -5.14
C GLU A 30 13.66 -5.56 -5.36
N PRO A 31 12.95 -5.67 -6.49
CA PRO A 31 12.05 -6.80 -6.74
C PRO A 31 12.78 -8.13 -6.58
N ARG A 32 12.22 -9.05 -5.78
CA ARG A 32 12.71 -10.43 -5.69
C ARG A 32 11.68 -11.36 -6.33
N ALA A 33 12.12 -12.20 -7.27
CA ALA A 33 11.25 -13.09 -8.03
C ALA A 33 10.92 -14.34 -7.20
N GLY A 34 9.65 -14.75 -7.16
CA GLY A 34 9.20 -15.93 -6.41
C GLY A 34 9.17 -15.75 -4.88
N ASP A 35 9.87 -14.73 -4.39
CA ASP A 35 9.92 -14.35 -3.00
C ASP A 35 8.64 -13.67 -2.52
N PRO A 36 8.42 -13.71 -1.21
CA PRO A 36 7.25 -13.11 -0.63
C PRO A 36 7.14 -11.59 -0.73
N PRO A 37 5.92 -11.05 -0.48
CA PRO A 37 5.74 -9.64 -0.22
C PRO A 37 6.71 -9.19 0.88
N LYS A 38 7.49 -8.17 0.56
CA LYS A 38 8.46 -7.60 1.49
C LYS A 38 7.73 -6.98 2.68
N PRO A 39 8.26 -7.09 3.91
CA PRO A 39 7.69 -6.44 5.08
C PRO A 39 8.08 -4.94 5.11
N VAL A 40 8.08 -4.29 3.94
CA VAL A 40 8.32 -2.84 3.76
C VAL A 40 7.39 -2.34 2.67
N HIS A 41 6.65 -1.28 2.95
CA HIS A 41 5.68 -0.69 2.05
C HIS A 41 5.69 0.84 2.13
N THR A 42 5.82 1.49 0.97
CA THR A 42 5.60 2.93 0.82
C THR A 42 4.29 3.17 0.07
N THR A 43 3.43 4.00 0.62
CA THR A 43 2.22 4.43 -0.09
C THR A 43 2.55 5.46 -1.16
N PRO A 44 1.64 5.69 -2.12
CA PRO A 44 1.61 6.96 -2.85
C PRO A 44 1.48 8.15 -1.90
N LEU A 45 1.73 9.34 -2.45
CA LEU A 45 1.41 10.59 -1.79
C LEU A 45 -0.10 10.79 -1.68
N PHE A 46 -0.53 11.44 -0.61
CA PHE A 46 -1.89 11.87 -0.37
C PHE A 46 -1.93 13.39 -0.22
N SER A 47 -2.88 14.03 -0.89
CA SER A 47 -3.26 15.43 -0.62
C SER A 47 -4.47 15.48 0.31
N VAL A 48 -4.58 16.52 1.12
CA VAL A 48 -5.79 16.79 1.91
C VAL A 48 -6.70 17.71 1.11
N GLU A 49 -7.91 17.28 0.81
CA GLU A 49 -8.94 18.12 0.19
C GLU A 49 -9.51 19.13 1.20
N LYS A 50 -10.21 20.17 0.72
CA LYS A 50 -10.79 21.22 1.58
C LYS A 50 -11.74 20.68 2.67
N ASN A 51 -12.36 19.52 2.43
CA ASN A 51 -13.25 18.83 3.37
C ASN A 51 -12.52 17.90 4.34
N GLY A 52 -11.17 17.92 4.38
CA GLY A 52 -10.35 17.04 5.20
C GLY A 52 -10.15 15.63 4.64
N ARG A 53 -10.72 15.30 3.48
CA ARG A 53 -10.59 13.97 2.87
C ARG A 53 -9.20 13.78 2.29
N LEU A 54 -8.58 12.63 2.57
CA LEU A 54 -7.34 12.22 1.93
C LEU A 54 -7.62 11.75 0.50
N ARG A 55 -6.89 12.30 -0.47
CA ARG A 55 -6.90 11.89 -1.87
C ARG A 55 -5.54 11.35 -2.27
N CYS A 56 -5.52 10.10 -2.72
CA CYS A 56 -4.33 9.47 -3.28
C CYS A 56 -3.92 10.18 -4.58
N VAL A 57 -2.65 10.53 -4.71
CA VAL A 57 -2.08 11.29 -5.83
C VAL A 57 -1.31 10.32 -6.73
N TYR A 58 -1.86 10.04 -7.90
CA TYR A 58 -1.25 9.16 -8.90
C TYR A 58 -1.79 9.51 -10.28
N SER A 59 -1.05 9.16 -11.32
CA SER A 59 -1.54 9.30 -12.70
C SER A 59 -2.59 8.25 -13.01
N TYR A 60 -3.65 8.66 -13.69
CA TYR A 60 -4.77 7.80 -14.06
C TYR A 60 -5.27 8.15 -15.46
N VAL A 61 -6.04 7.25 -16.05
CA VAL A 61 -6.71 7.50 -17.34
C VAL A 61 -8.19 7.74 -17.05
N ARG A 62 -8.74 8.81 -17.63
CA ARG A 62 -10.19 9.04 -17.64
C ARG A 62 -10.78 8.37 -18.87
N CYS A 63 -11.58 7.33 -18.66
CA CYS A 63 -12.32 6.69 -19.73
C CYS A 63 -13.66 7.40 -19.89
N GLY A 64 -14.11 7.62 -21.13
CA GLY A 64 -15.45 8.15 -21.40
C GLY A 64 -16.53 7.19 -20.89
N GLN A 65 -17.73 7.72 -20.62
CA GLN A 65 -18.88 6.88 -20.28
C GLN A 65 -19.18 5.95 -21.48
N GLY A 66 -19.02 4.63 -21.30
CA GLY A 66 -19.42 3.63 -22.30
C GLY A 66 -18.38 2.57 -22.69
N SER A 67 -17.08 2.74 -22.36
CA SER A 67 -16.07 1.71 -22.68
C SER A 67 -15.46 1.07 -21.42
N THR A 68 -15.97 -0.11 -21.05
CA THR A 68 -15.49 -0.88 -19.88
C THR A 68 -14.31 -1.80 -20.22
N ALA A 69 -14.10 -2.15 -21.50
CA ALA A 69 -13.11 -3.14 -21.91
C ALA A 69 -11.84 -2.55 -22.56
N LYS A 70 -11.93 -1.39 -23.22
CA LYS A 70 -10.77 -0.68 -23.82
C LYS A 70 -10.86 0.80 -23.51
N CYS A 71 -9.92 1.30 -22.73
CA CYS A 71 -9.81 2.71 -22.38
C CYS A 71 -8.73 3.37 -23.25
N SER A 72 -9.16 4.19 -24.22
CA SER A 72 -8.30 5.01 -25.08
C SER A 72 -8.18 6.47 -24.57
N GLY A 73 -8.46 6.69 -23.29
CA GLY A 73 -8.46 8.03 -22.69
C GLY A 73 -7.07 8.65 -22.59
N ARG A 74 -7.02 9.98 -22.41
CA ARG A 74 -5.79 10.71 -22.13
C ARG A 74 -5.31 10.41 -20.71
N VAL A 75 -4.00 10.19 -20.55
CA VAL A 75 -3.39 10.05 -19.23
C VAL A 75 -3.39 11.41 -18.53
N GLU A 76 -3.98 11.46 -17.34
CA GLU A 76 -3.94 12.60 -16.44
C GLU A 76 -2.60 12.58 -15.67
N PRO A 77 -1.70 13.56 -15.90
CA PRO A 77 -0.44 13.64 -15.19
C PRO A 77 -0.66 14.07 -13.74
N VAL A 78 0.26 13.68 -12.86
CA VAL A 78 0.34 14.24 -11.51
C VAL A 78 0.95 15.64 -11.57
N ARG A 79 0.46 16.55 -10.74
CA ARG A 79 1.10 17.84 -10.43
C ARG A 79 1.39 17.88 -8.93
N LEU A 80 2.65 18.06 -8.55
CA LEU A 80 3.09 18.12 -7.15
C LEU A 80 3.52 19.55 -6.80
N GLU A 81 2.62 20.27 -6.15
CA GLU A 81 2.78 21.66 -5.74
C GLU A 81 2.05 21.85 -4.40
N GLY A 82 2.77 21.69 -3.29
CA GLY A 82 2.22 21.90 -1.95
C GLY A 82 2.58 20.80 -0.95
N ARG A 83 1.73 20.65 0.06
CA ARG A 83 1.92 19.70 1.17
C ARG A 83 1.24 18.37 0.86
N TYR A 84 1.98 17.29 1.10
CA TYR A 84 1.51 15.92 0.90
C TYR A 84 1.85 15.05 2.11
N HIS A 85 1.09 13.97 2.25
CA HIS A 85 1.29 12.96 3.28
C HIS A 85 1.63 11.62 2.61
N PHE A 86 2.40 10.78 3.28
CA PHE A 86 2.59 9.39 2.88
C PHE A 86 2.72 8.53 4.13
N TYR A 87 2.53 7.23 3.96
CA TYR A 87 2.76 6.24 5.00
C TYR A 87 3.89 5.32 4.55
N LEU A 88 4.76 5.01 5.51
CA LEU A 88 5.82 4.03 5.37
C LEU A 88 5.61 2.99 6.47
N GLY A 89 5.25 1.78 6.07
CA GLY A 89 5.15 0.63 6.98
C GLY A 89 6.35 -0.28 6.78
N PHE A 90 6.96 -0.73 7.87
CA PHE A 90 8.07 -1.68 7.81
C PHE A 90 8.10 -2.56 9.06
N SER A 91 8.68 -3.76 8.92
CA SER A 91 9.10 -4.55 10.08
C SER A 91 10.48 -4.13 10.55
N THR A 92 10.66 -4.10 11.87
CA THR A 92 11.95 -3.88 12.53
C THR A 92 12.96 -5.00 12.26
N SER A 93 12.51 -6.15 11.76
CA SER A 93 13.37 -7.24 11.29
C SER A 93 14.14 -6.89 10.01
N VAL A 94 13.67 -5.89 9.24
CA VAL A 94 14.26 -5.49 7.94
C VAL A 94 14.79 -4.06 7.94
N LEU A 95 14.17 -3.15 8.71
CA LEU A 95 14.58 -1.75 8.78
C LEU A 95 14.49 -1.22 10.21
N GLU A 96 15.52 -0.48 10.62
CA GLU A 96 15.53 0.24 11.89
C GLU A 96 14.89 1.62 11.75
N LEU A 97 14.11 2.03 12.75
CA LEU A 97 13.44 3.34 12.76
C LEU A 97 14.44 4.50 12.63
N GLY A 98 15.53 4.48 13.41
CA GLY A 98 16.55 5.54 13.37
C GLY A 98 17.14 5.71 11.96
N ARG A 99 17.45 4.59 11.31
CA ARG A 99 17.95 4.57 9.93
C ARG A 99 16.96 5.16 8.93
N VAL A 100 15.67 4.84 9.08
CA VAL A 100 14.60 5.42 8.25
C VAL A 100 14.51 6.94 8.45
N LEU A 101 14.51 7.41 9.70
CA LEU A 101 14.42 8.85 10.00
C LEU A 101 15.63 9.61 9.44
N THR A 102 16.85 9.08 9.61
CA THR A 102 18.06 9.66 9.03
C THR A 102 18.02 9.66 7.50
N ALA A 103 17.54 8.59 6.87
CA ALA A 103 17.42 8.52 5.42
C ALA A 103 16.39 9.51 4.87
N LEU A 104 15.27 9.73 5.57
CA LEU A 104 14.31 10.77 5.20
C LEU A 104 14.93 12.16 5.27
N ASP A 105 15.58 12.48 6.40
CA ASP A 105 16.20 13.79 6.63
C ASP A 105 17.29 14.11 5.60
N LYS A 106 18.26 13.20 5.42
CA LYS A 106 19.33 13.35 4.42
C LYS A 106 18.84 13.31 2.98
N GLY A 107 17.73 12.60 2.73
CA GLY A 107 17.12 12.50 1.42
C GLY A 107 16.45 13.80 0.98
N ALA A 108 15.99 14.62 1.94
CA ALA A 108 15.31 15.88 1.67
C ALA A 108 16.23 16.92 0.99
N GLY A 109 15.61 17.99 0.49
CA GLY A 109 16.26 19.02 -0.29
C GLY A 109 15.92 18.95 -1.78
N CYS A 110 16.71 19.65 -2.59
CA CYS A 110 16.52 19.71 -4.04
C CYS A 110 17.34 18.63 -4.76
N PHE A 111 16.70 17.92 -5.69
CA PHE A 111 17.33 16.87 -6.49
C PHE A 111 16.62 16.65 -7.82
N GLU A 112 17.28 15.92 -8.72
CA GLU A 112 16.67 15.51 -9.97
C GLU A 112 15.85 14.23 -9.80
N PHE A 113 14.59 14.28 -10.23
CA PHE A 113 13.68 13.14 -10.24
C PHE A 113 12.97 13.06 -11.58
N ALA A 114 13.17 11.95 -12.29
CA ALA A 114 12.60 11.71 -13.62
C ALA A 114 12.85 12.88 -14.61
N GLY A 115 14.09 13.37 -14.66
CA GLY A 115 14.50 14.45 -15.58
C GLY A 115 14.06 15.85 -15.15
N LYS A 116 13.56 16.02 -13.92
CA LYS A 116 13.05 17.31 -13.42
C LYS A 116 13.62 17.63 -12.05
N GLN A 117 13.93 18.90 -11.81
CA GLN A 117 14.34 19.36 -10.48
C GLN A 117 13.12 19.44 -9.56
N VAL A 118 13.17 18.70 -8.45
CA VAL A 118 12.17 18.69 -7.37
C VAL A 118 12.84 19.12 -6.08
N CYS A 119 12.13 19.88 -5.24
CA CYS A 119 12.60 20.29 -3.92
C CYS A 119 11.60 19.82 -2.88
N ILE A 120 12.08 19.02 -1.92
CA ILE A 120 11.26 18.42 -0.87
C ILE A 120 11.76 18.88 0.48
N THR A 121 10.82 19.29 1.33
CA THR A 121 11.07 19.57 2.74
C THR A 121 10.18 18.66 3.58
N LEU A 122 10.75 18.11 4.65
CA LEU A 122 9.98 17.33 5.62
C LEU A 122 9.35 18.30 6.62
N ASP A 123 8.07 18.11 6.87
CA ASP A 123 7.30 18.95 7.79
C ASP A 123 7.14 18.24 9.14
N THR A 124 6.40 17.13 9.14
CA THR A 124 6.07 16.39 10.36
C THR A 124 6.17 14.91 10.12
N ILE A 125 6.72 14.18 11.10
CA ILE A 125 6.80 12.71 11.08
C ILE A 125 6.07 12.19 12.32
N ASN A 126 4.99 11.45 12.09
CA ASN A 126 4.24 10.78 13.14
C ASN A 126 4.61 9.30 13.14
N ILE A 127 5.08 8.82 14.28
CA ILE A 127 5.47 7.41 14.48
C ILE A 127 4.37 6.75 15.30
N THR A 128 3.85 5.63 14.80
CA THR A 128 2.78 4.88 15.45
C THR A 128 3.11 3.41 15.44
N ASP A 129 3.08 2.77 16.61
CA ASP A 129 3.07 1.30 16.70
C ASP A 129 1.65 0.78 16.34
N PRO A 130 1.51 -0.01 15.26
CA PRO A 130 0.21 -0.51 14.84
C PRO A 130 -0.38 -1.57 15.77
N SER A 131 0.39 -2.11 16.71
CA SER A 131 -0.01 -3.26 17.55
C SER A 131 -1.25 -2.95 18.40
N ALA A 132 -1.24 -1.85 19.16
CA ALA A 132 -2.37 -1.50 20.03
C ALA A 132 -3.65 -1.13 19.25
N PRO A 133 -3.60 -0.29 18.19
CA PRO A 133 -4.76 -0.07 17.32
C PRO A 133 -5.30 -1.35 16.68
N ALA A 134 -4.41 -2.27 16.25
CA ALA A 134 -4.82 -3.53 15.65
C ALA A 134 -5.57 -4.43 16.64
N SER A 135 -5.11 -4.53 17.89
CA SER A 135 -5.82 -5.31 18.93
C SER A 135 -7.22 -4.77 19.19
N ARG A 136 -7.38 -3.44 19.31
CA ARG A 136 -8.70 -2.82 19.49
C ARG A 136 -9.63 -3.05 18.30
N ILE A 137 -9.08 -3.03 17.09
CA ILE A 137 -9.85 -3.36 15.88
C ILE A 137 -10.27 -4.83 15.92
N ALA A 138 -9.38 -5.74 16.30
CA ALA A 138 -9.68 -7.17 16.39
C ALA A 138 -10.79 -7.46 17.41
N GLU A 139 -10.71 -6.90 18.61
CA GLU A 139 -11.77 -7.00 19.65
C GLU A 139 -13.11 -6.52 19.11
N LYS A 140 -13.15 -5.33 18.51
CA LYS A 140 -14.37 -4.79 17.91
C LYS A 140 -14.93 -5.66 16.78
N VAL A 141 -14.05 -6.28 15.98
CA VAL A 141 -14.47 -7.20 14.92
C VAL A 141 -15.07 -8.47 15.51
N LEU A 142 -14.53 -8.99 16.62
CA LEU A 142 -15.09 -10.14 17.33
C LEU A 142 -16.45 -9.83 17.96
N GLU A 143 -16.63 -8.62 18.50
CA GLU A 143 -17.89 -8.16 19.08
C GLU A 143 -18.97 -7.90 18.02
N THR A 144 -18.60 -7.24 16.92
CA THR A 144 -19.58 -6.77 15.91
C THR A 144 -19.75 -7.71 14.72
N GLY A 145 -18.86 -8.70 14.56
CA GLY A 145 -18.78 -9.58 13.41
C GLY A 145 -18.43 -8.88 12.09
N ARG A 146 -18.03 -7.60 12.12
CA ARG A 146 -17.90 -6.76 10.92
C ARG A 146 -16.58 -6.03 10.86
N VAL A 147 -15.98 -5.99 9.67
CA VAL A 147 -14.79 -5.20 9.37
C VAL A 147 -14.99 -4.38 8.11
N LYS A 148 -14.63 -3.10 8.16
CA LYS A 148 -14.63 -2.22 6.97
C LYS A 148 -13.20 -2.00 6.52
N ILE A 149 -12.87 -2.48 5.33
CA ILE A 149 -11.56 -2.25 4.70
C ILE A 149 -11.70 -1.19 3.63
N ILE A 150 -10.90 -0.14 3.73
CA ILE A 150 -10.86 0.96 2.76
C ILE A 150 -9.53 0.89 2.01
N LEU A 151 -9.60 0.69 0.69
CA LEU A 151 -8.44 0.75 -0.18
C LEU A 151 -8.18 2.22 -0.53
N ALA A 152 -7.39 2.90 0.31
CA ALA A 152 -7.12 4.34 0.18
C ALA A 152 -6.31 4.73 -1.07
N SER A 153 -5.55 3.77 -1.61
CA SER A 153 -4.82 3.88 -2.88
C SER A 153 -5.20 2.72 -3.81
N PRO A 154 -4.98 2.84 -5.13
CA PRO A 154 -5.18 1.72 -6.06
C PRO A 154 -4.45 0.46 -5.60
N ALA A 155 -5.19 -0.61 -5.34
CA ALA A 155 -4.64 -1.86 -4.86
C ALA A 155 -4.64 -2.91 -5.98
N MET A 156 -3.51 -3.58 -6.16
CA MET A 156 -3.41 -4.73 -7.05
C MET A 156 -3.58 -6.00 -6.24
N LEU A 157 -4.81 -6.51 -6.20
CA LEU A 157 -5.13 -7.74 -5.50
C LEU A 157 -4.85 -8.94 -6.40
N ARG A 158 -4.19 -9.96 -5.82
CA ARG A 158 -3.89 -11.23 -6.50
C ARG A 158 -4.57 -12.36 -5.77
N ASP A 159 -4.99 -13.36 -6.52
CA ASP A 159 -5.46 -14.61 -5.95
C ASP A 159 -4.26 -15.34 -5.29
N PRO A 160 -4.31 -15.65 -3.99
CA PRO A 160 -3.20 -16.27 -3.28
C PRO A 160 -2.89 -17.72 -3.72
N PHE A 161 -3.78 -18.37 -4.48
CA PHE A 161 -3.61 -19.76 -4.92
C PHE A 161 -3.38 -19.91 -6.42
N LYS A 162 -3.73 -18.90 -7.22
CA LYS A 162 -3.45 -18.94 -8.66
C LYS A 162 -2.05 -18.41 -8.94
N ARG A 163 -1.26 -19.22 -9.66
CA ARG A 163 0.02 -18.80 -10.23
C ARG A 163 -0.13 -17.89 -11.45
N ALA A 164 -1.34 -17.75 -11.98
CA ALA A 164 -1.61 -16.95 -13.17
C ALA A 164 -1.39 -15.45 -12.89
N LYS A 165 -0.91 -14.72 -13.90
CA LYS A 165 -0.63 -13.27 -13.80
C LYS A 165 -1.90 -12.40 -13.67
N HIS A 166 -3.09 -13.01 -13.73
CA HIS A 166 -4.36 -12.29 -13.75
C HIS A 166 -4.65 -11.64 -12.38
N LYS A 167 -5.02 -10.36 -12.43
CA LYS A 167 -5.34 -9.55 -11.25
C LYS A 167 -6.80 -9.77 -10.88
N ALA A 168 -7.10 -9.83 -9.58
CA ALA A 168 -8.48 -9.82 -9.10
C ALA A 168 -8.96 -8.36 -9.07
N LEU A 169 -9.90 -8.02 -9.96
CA LEU A 169 -10.52 -6.69 -9.97
C LEU A 169 -11.57 -6.54 -8.87
N ILE A 170 -12.18 -7.66 -8.44
CA ILE A 170 -13.14 -7.70 -7.35
C ILE A 170 -12.39 -8.15 -6.09
N PRO A 171 -12.37 -7.34 -5.01
CA PRO A 171 -11.78 -7.74 -3.74
C PRO A 171 -12.60 -8.89 -3.13
N THR A 172 -11.89 -9.94 -2.71
CA THR A 172 -12.43 -11.05 -1.93
C THR A 172 -11.71 -11.07 -0.59
N VAL A 173 -12.30 -11.68 0.43
CA VAL A 173 -11.63 -11.83 1.74
C VAL A 173 -10.24 -12.45 1.55
N MET A 174 -10.13 -13.47 0.70
CA MET A 174 -8.87 -14.16 0.47
C MET A 174 -7.80 -13.27 -0.14
N ASN A 175 -8.13 -12.45 -1.14
CA ASN A 175 -7.13 -11.58 -1.77
C ASN A 175 -6.77 -10.37 -0.88
N LEU A 176 -7.73 -9.83 -0.12
CA LEU A 176 -7.51 -8.72 0.82
C LEU A 176 -6.60 -9.12 1.97
N PHE A 177 -6.82 -10.30 2.55
CA PHE A 177 -6.06 -10.78 3.69
C PHE A 177 -4.80 -11.57 3.32
N SER A 178 -4.59 -11.91 2.04
CA SER A 178 -3.43 -12.70 1.60
C SER A 178 -2.09 -12.10 2.02
N THR A 179 -1.82 -10.86 1.65
CA THR A 179 -0.57 -10.17 1.97
C THR A 179 -0.36 -9.97 3.47
N PRO A 180 -1.31 -9.40 4.26
CA PRO A 180 -1.08 -9.21 5.69
C PRO A 180 -0.95 -10.53 6.44
N LEU A 181 -1.74 -11.56 6.10
CA LEU A 181 -1.60 -12.88 6.69
C LEU A 181 -0.23 -13.49 6.40
N TYR A 182 0.20 -13.37 5.15
CA TYR A 182 1.51 -13.83 4.72
C TYR A 182 2.62 -13.17 5.54
N THR A 183 2.62 -11.83 5.60
CA THR A 183 3.64 -11.07 6.34
C THR A 183 3.64 -11.47 7.81
N MET A 184 2.47 -11.59 8.44
CA MET A 184 2.38 -12.05 9.83
C MET A 184 2.98 -13.44 10.04
N LEU A 185 2.73 -14.40 9.14
CA LEU A 185 3.27 -15.76 9.27
C LEU A 185 4.79 -15.80 9.09
N VAL A 186 5.34 -14.99 8.18
CA VAL A 186 6.79 -14.90 7.98
C VAL A 186 7.48 -14.24 9.17
N GLU A 187 6.98 -13.11 9.65
CA GLU A 187 7.56 -12.42 10.81
C GLU A 187 7.54 -13.31 12.06
N LYS A 188 6.55 -14.19 12.20
CA LYS A 188 6.47 -15.16 13.31
C LYS A 188 7.30 -16.43 13.09
N GLY A 189 7.93 -16.61 11.93
CA GLY A 189 8.62 -17.87 11.59
C GLY A 189 7.68 -19.06 11.40
N LEU A 190 6.38 -18.83 11.21
CA LEU A 190 5.33 -19.85 11.10
C LEU A 190 4.87 -20.09 9.66
N TYR A 191 5.56 -19.50 8.68
CA TYR A 191 5.16 -19.62 7.30
C TYR A 191 5.37 -21.04 6.76
N GLY A 192 4.27 -21.66 6.36
CA GLY A 192 4.25 -22.81 5.47
C GLY A 192 3.01 -22.73 4.60
N PHE A 193 3.11 -23.14 3.33
CA PHE A 193 2.00 -23.00 2.38
C PHE A 193 0.70 -23.66 2.88
N LYS A 194 0.81 -24.81 3.56
CA LYS A 194 -0.34 -25.49 4.20
C LYS A 194 -0.96 -24.65 5.32
N ALA A 195 -0.15 -24.05 6.19
CA ALA A 195 -0.61 -23.20 7.29
C ALA A 195 -1.27 -21.92 6.76
N PHE A 196 -0.63 -21.25 5.81
CA PHE A 196 -1.17 -20.09 5.12
C PHE A 196 -2.52 -20.39 4.45
N ARG A 197 -2.60 -21.49 3.68
CA ARG A 197 -3.85 -21.94 3.04
C ARG A 197 -4.95 -22.20 4.06
N ARG A 198 -4.65 -22.87 5.17
CA ARG A 198 -5.64 -23.17 6.22
C ARG A 198 -6.19 -21.88 6.83
N GLN A 199 -5.32 -20.93 7.18
CA GLN A 199 -5.72 -19.69 7.83
C GLN A 199 -6.48 -18.74 6.89
N ILE A 200 -6.07 -18.61 5.62
CA ILE A 200 -6.78 -17.73 4.68
C ILE A 200 -8.18 -18.27 4.34
N VAL A 201 -8.34 -19.59 4.27
CA VAL A 201 -9.65 -20.23 4.09
C VAL A 201 -10.52 -20.04 5.33
N MET A 202 -9.94 -20.11 6.54
CA MET A 202 -10.65 -19.81 7.78
C MET A 202 -11.15 -18.36 7.80
N LEU A 203 -10.29 -17.38 7.49
CA LEU A 203 -10.68 -15.97 7.38
C LEU A 203 -11.79 -15.78 6.35
N HIS A 204 -11.67 -16.44 5.19
CA HIS A 204 -12.72 -16.42 4.18
C HIS A 204 -14.06 -16.89 4.72
N ARG A 205 -14.10 -17.99 5.47
CA ARG A 205 -15.34 -18.52 6.07
C ARG A 205 -15.92 -17.63 7.16
N ILE A 206 -15.08 -16.93 7.91
CA ILE A 206 -15.52 -16.02 8.98
C ILE A 206 -16.23 -14.79 8.39
N PHE A 207 -15.65 -14.20 7.34
CA PHE A 207 -16.16 -12.94 6.78
C PHE A 207 -17.06 -13.09 5.57
N ASN A 208 -17.07 -14.26 4.94
CA ASN A 208 -17.97 -14.59 3.86
C ASN A 208 -19.04 -15.50 4.43
N GLU A 209 -20.11 -14.91 4.97
CA GLU A 209 -21.33 -15.66 5.26
C GLU A 209 -21.76 -16.37 3.96
N PRO A 210 -22.17 -17.65 4.03
CA PRO A 210 -22.87 -18.24 2.91
C PRO A 210 -24.17 -17.47 2.75
N TYR A 211 -24.21 -16.53 1.81
CA TYR A 211 -25.47 -16.03 1.27
C TYR A 211 -26.16 -17.24 0.65
N THR A 212 -26.98 -17.95 1.43
CA THR A 212 -28.07 -18.69 0.83
C THR A 212 -28.94 -17.64 0.15
N VAL A 213 -29.06 -17.76 -1.17
CA VAL A 213 -29.92 -16.92 -2.03
C VAL A 213 -31.36 -16.84 -1.50
N LEU A 214 -31.73 -17.76 -0.60
CA LEU A 214 -32.93 -17.76 0.21
C LEU A 214 -32.56 -17.24 1.61
N LYS A 215 -33.02 -16.03 1.96
CA LYS A 215 -32.95 -15.46 3.31
C LYS A 215 -33.70 -16.37 4.31
N THR A 216 -33.02 -17.33 4.91
CA THR A 216 -33.49 -18.01 6.13
C THR A 216 -32.39 -17.92 7.18
N VAL A 217 -32.53 -16.89 8.01
CA VAL A 217 -32.35 -16.98 9.47
C VAL A 217 -33.64 -16.42 10.06
#